data_AF-A0A9E4S2S0-F1
#
_entry.id   AF-A0A9E4S2S0-F1
#
_cell.length_a   1.000
_cell.length_b   1.000
_cell.length_c   1.000
_cell.angle_alpha   90.00
_cell.angle_beta   90.00
_cell.angle_gamma   90.00
#
_symmetry.space_group_name_H-M   'P 1'
#
loop_
_entity.id
_entity.type
_entity.pdbx_description
1 polymer ?
#
loop_
_entity_poly.entity_id
_entity_poly.type
_entity_poly.pdbx_seq_one_letter_code
_entity_poly.pdbx_strand_id
1 'polypeptide(L)'
;MSDVPELEPKLAEMREASAKRFPPLADLTRRLVADLESSVIAEALDIGDEAPDFELANAATDAKVKLSAVLAGGPAVLAFYRGHW
;
A
#
# COMPACT_ATOMS: atom_id res chain seq x y z
N MET A 1 16.86 -9.07 -7.33
CA MET A 1 15.43 -9.34 -7.57
C MET A 1 15.18 -10.85 -7.60
N SER A 2 15.53 -11.56 -6.52
CA SER A 2 15.33 -13.00 -6.40
C SER A 2 15.10 -13.32 -4.93
N ASP A 3 13.82 -13.49 -4.54
CA ASP A 3 13.30 -14.30 -3.41
C ASP A 3 11.82 -14.01 -3.05
N VAL A 4 11.03 -13.49 -3.99
CA VAL A 4 9.57 -13.38 -3.80
C VAL A 4 8.80 -14.73 -3.79
N PRO A 5 9.24 -15.84 -4.44
CA PRO A 5 8.41 -17.05 -4.53
C PRO A 5 8.17 -17.79 -3.20
N GLU A 6 9.01 -17.63 -2.18
CA GLU A 6 8.87 -18.35 -0.90
C GLU A 6 7.90 -17.68 0.08
N LEU A 7 7.58 -16.39 -0.14
CA LEU A 7 6.72 -15.61 0.76
C LEU A 7 5.24 -15.89 0.55
N GLU A 8 4.79 -16.06 -0.70
CA GLU A 8 3.39 -16.29 -1.01
C GLU A 8 2.81 -17.55 -0.34
N PRO A 9 3.47 -18.73 -0.39
CA PRO A 9 2.95 -19.91 0.29
C PRO A 9 2.88 -19.71 1.82
N LYS A 10 3.87 -19.04 2.40
CA LYS A 10 3.89 -18.72 3.84
C LYS A 10 2.79 -17.74 4.24
N LEU A 11 2.52 -16.73 3.41
CA LEU A 11 1.41 -15.80 3.59
C LEU A 11 0.05 -16.49 3.50
N ALA A 12 -0.11 -17.43 2.56
CA ALA A 12 -1.33 -18.22 2.43
C ALA A 12 -1.60 -19.06 3.69
N GLU A 13 -0.57 -19.75 4.20
CA GLU A 13 -0.68 -20.54 5.45
C GLU A 13 -1.06 -19.66 6.65
N MET A 14 -0.41 -18.49 6.79
CA MET A 14 -0.71 -17.54 7.87
C MET A 14 -2.16 -17.02 7.80
N ARG A 15 -2.66 -16.74 6.59
CA ARG A 15 -4.06 -16.32 6.37
C ARG A 15 -5.03 -17.44 6.80
N GLU A 16 -4.76 -18.69 6.41
CA GLU A 16 -5.61 -19.83 6.75
C GLU A 16 -5.62 -20.11 8.26
N ALA A 17 -4.45 -20.12 8.91
CA ALA A 17 -4.33 -20.29 10.34
C ALA A 17 -5.06 -19.19 11.12
N SER A 18 -4.97 -17.95 10.66
CA SER A 18 -5.66 -16.80 11.26
C SER A 18 -7.18 -16.92 11.12
N ALA A 19 -7.66 -17.34 9.94
CA ALA A 19 -9.08 -17.52 9.68
C ALA A 19 -9.71 -18.61 10.56
N LYS A 20 -8.99 -19.72 10.80
CA LYS A 20 -9.43 -20.80 11.71
C LYS A 20 -9.51 -20.35 13.17
N ARG A 21 -8.61 -19.46 13.59
CA ARG A 21 -8.52 -18.99 14.98
C ARG A 21 -9.68 -18.08 15.38
N PHE A 22 -10.19 -17.26 14.45
CA PHE A 22 -11.35 -16.41 14.72
C PHE A 22 -12.23 -16.20 13.48
N PRO A 23 -13.12 -17.18 13.17
CA PRO A 23 -13.92 -17.18 11.95
C PRO A 23 -14.79 -15.92 11.74
N PRO A 24 -15.46 -15.34 12.76
CA PRO A 24 -16.26 -14.13 12.56
C PRO A 24 -15.45 -12.93 12.07
N LEU A 25 -14.20 -12.78 12.53
CA LEU A 25 -13.31 -11.73 12.05
C LEU A 25 -12.88 -11.98 10.61
N ALA A 26 -12.58 -13.22 10.24
CA ALA A 26 -12.20 -13.56 8.88
C ALA A 26 -13.30 -13.19 7.88
N ASP A 27 -14.56 -13.47 8.21
CA ASP A 27 -15.72 -13.11 7.39
C ASP A 27 -15.92 -11.59 7.33
N LEU A 28 -15.76 -10.89 8.46
CA LEU A 28 -15.83 -9.43 8.50
C LEU A 28 -14.74 -8.80 7.63
N THR A 29 -13.48 -9.22 7.77
CA THR A 29 -12.36 -8.72 6.97
C THR A 29 -12.60 -8.97 5.49
N ARG A 30 -13.09 -10.16 5.10
CA ARG A 30 -13.40 -10.47 3.70
C ARG A 30 -14.44 -9.51 3.13
N ARG A 31 -15.51 -9.22 3.88
CA ARG A 31 -16.54 -8.25 3.47
C ARG A 31 -15.96 -6.85 3.33
N LEU A 32 -15.18 -6.38 4.29
CA LEU A 32 -14.57 -5.05 4.25
C LEU A 32 -13.61 -4.89 3.06
N VAL A 33 -12.86 -5.94 2.70
CA VAL A 33 -12.00 -5.92 1.51
C VAL A 33 -12.83 -5.85 0.25
N ALA A 34 -13.89 -6.67 0.12
CA ALA A 34 -14.77 -6.63 -1.04
C ALA A 34 -15.47 -5.26 -1.20
N ASP A 35 -15.93 -4.65 -0.11
CA ASP A 35 -16.52 -3.31 -0.12
C ASP A 35 -15.50 -2.27 -0.60
N LEU A 36 -14.24 -2.36 -0.13
CA LEU A 36 -13.15 -1.48 -0.56
C LEU A 36 -12.81 -1.66 -2.04
N GLU A 37 -12.72 -2.89 -2.54
CA GLU A 37 -12.48 -3.18 -3.96
C GLU A 37 -13.58 -2.60 -4.87
N SER A 38 -14.83 -2.61 -4.39
CA SER A 38 -15.97 -2.01 -5.11
C SER A 38 -16.07 -0.48 -5.00
N SER A 39 -15.14 0.15 -4.27
CA SER A 39 -15.12 1.59 -4.00
C SER A 39 -14.05 2.33 -4.83
N VAL A 40 -13.47 3.41 -4.29
CA VAL A 40 -12.44 4.25 -4.92
C VAL A 40 -11.18 3.49 -5.34
N ILE A 41 -10.96 2.26 -4.85
CA ILE A 41 -9.83 1.42 -5.27
C ILE A 41 -9.94 1.06 -6.76
N ALA A 42 -11.14 1.02 -7.35
CA ALA A 42 -11.30 0.78 -8.78
C ALA A 42 -10.61 1.84 -9.67
N GLU A 43 -10.31 3.02 -9.12
CA GLU A 43 -9.58 4.11 -9.80
C GLU A 43 -8.13 4.24 -9.32
N ALA A 44 -7.63 3.28 -8.52
CA ALA A 44 -6.25 3.29 -8.05
C ALA A 44 -5.28 2.93 -9.19
N LEU A 45 -4.05 3.45 -9.07
CA LEU A 45 -2.97 3.19 -10.02
C LEU A 45 -2.48 1.76 -9.91
N ASP A 46 -2.17 1.14 -11.05
CA ASP A 46 -1.56 -0.19 -11.15
C ASP A 46 -0.05 -0.09 -11.44
N ILE A 47 0.62 -1.25 -11.43
CA ILE A 47 2.04 -1.35 -11.74
C ILE A 47 2.30 -0.91 -13.19
N GLY A 48 3.15 0.12 -13.33
CA GLY A 48 3.51 0.67 -14.63
C GLY A 48 2.77 1.96 -14.97
N ASP A 49 1.71 2.30 -14.23
CA ASP A 49 1.05 3.58 -14.37
C ASP A 49 1.96 4.74 -13.94
N GLU A 50 1.75 5.89 -14.57
CA GLU A 50 2.46 7.11 -14.20
C GLU A 50 1.96 7.62 -12.85
N ALA A 51 2.87 7.84 -11.90
CA ALA A 51 2.54 8.42 -10.61
C ALA A 51 2.14 9.90 -10.79
N PRO A 52 0.95 10.32 -10.31
CA PRO A 52 0.54 11.72 -10.34
C PRO A 52 1.53 12.60 -9.60
N ASP A 53 1.85 13.74 -10.19
CA ASP A 53 2.69 14.73 -9.52
C ASP A 53 1.93 15.32 -8.33
N PHE A 54 2.66 15.56 -7.24
CA PHE A 54 2.11 16.15 -6.02
C PHE A 54 3.14 17.05 -5.36
N GLU A 55 2.65 17.93 -4.48
CA GLU A 55 3.50 18.77 -3.64
C GLU A 55 3.05 18.69 -2.18
N LEU A 56 3.94 18.22 -1.31
CA LEU A 56 3.70 18.05 0.12
C LEU A 56 4.67 18.90 0.93
N ALA A 57 4.25 19.34 2.12
CA ALA A 57 5.15 20.00 3.05
C ALA A 57 6.04 18.96 3.74
N ASN A 58 7.33 19.24 3.84
CA ASN A 58 8.25 18.47 4.67
C ASN A 58 7.91 18.69 6.15
N ALA A 59 7.68 17.61 6.90
CA ALA A 59 7.23 17.68 8.29
C ALA A 59 8.22 18.37 9.25
N ALA A 60 9.51 18.40 8.94
CA ALA A 60 10.54 19.02 9.79
C ALA A 60 10.82 20.49 9.45
N THR A 61 10.61 20.88 8.19
CA THR A 61 11.05 22.19 7.67
C THR A 61 9.94 23.03 7.07
N ASP A 62 8.71 22.51 6.93
CA ASP A 62 7.57 23.06 6.17
C ASP A 62 7.81 23.35 4.69
N ALA A 63 9.06 23.25 4.22
CA ALA A 63 9.43 23.37 2.82
C ALA A 63 8.63 22.42 1.93
N LYS A 64 8.18 22.93 0.77
CA LYS A 64 7.44 22.16 -0.22
C LYS A 64 8.37 21.20 -0.96
N VAL A 65 7.95 19.94 -1.06
CA VAL A 65 8.63 18.88 -1.80
C VAL A 65 7.69 18.40 -2.90
N LYS A 66 8.15 18.51 -4.15
CA LYS A 66 7.40 18.13 -5.34
C LYS A 66 7.94 16.84 -5.94
N LEU A 67 7.08 15.88 -6.29
CA LEU A 67 7.51 14.56 -6.78
C LEU A 67 8.38 14.68 -8.04
N SER A 68 7.96 15.50 -9.01
CA SER A 68 8.73 15.73 -10.24
C SER A 68 10.13 16.30 -9.99
N ALA A 69 10.30 17.14 -8.96
CA ALA A 69 11.61 17.67 -8.59
C ALA A 69 12.53 16.58 -8.01
N VAL A 70 11.98 15.63 -7.24
CA VAL A 70 12.72 14.47 -6.72
C VAL A 70 13.12 13.54 -7.87
N LEU A 71 12.18 13.24 -8.78
CA LEU A 71 12.41 12.35 -9.92
C LEU A 71 13.45 12.91 -10.91
N ALA A 72 13.57 14.23 -11.03
CA ALA A 72 14.63 14.85 -11.83
C ALA A 72 16.05 14.53 -11.32
N GLY A 73 16.19 14.20 -10.04
CA GLY A 73 17.44 13.75 -9.42
C GLY A 73 17.71 12.25 -9.54
N GLY A 74 16.72 11.45 -9.94
CA GLY A 74 16.82 10.00 -10.07
C GLY A 74 15.58 9.25 -9.53
N PRO A 75 15.62 7.91 -9.48
CA PRO A 75 14.52 7.10 -9.01
C PRO A 75 14.12 7.45 -7.57
N ALA A 76 12.82 7.51 -7.30
CA ALA A 76 12.26 7.79 -5.97
C ALA A 76 11.59 6.54 -5.38
N VAL A 77 11.63 6.41 -4.06
CA VAL A 77 10.84 5.43 -3.30
C VAL A 77 9.86 6.21 -2.42
N LEU A 78 8.57 5.90 -2.56
CA LEU A 78 7.51 6.49 -1.75
C LEU A 78 7.01 5.47 -0.73
N ALA A 79 7.01 5.85 0.54
CA ALA A 79 6.50 5.02 1.63
C ALA A 79 5.38 5.76 2.36
N PHE A 80 4.18 5.16 2.36
CA PHE A 80 3.05 5.68 3.11
C PHE A 80 3.03 5.06 4.50
N TYR A 81 2.90 5.90 5.51
CA TYR A 81 2.61 5.47 6.88
C TYR A 81 1.36 6.20 7.35
N ARG A 82 0.50 5.49 8.09
CA ARG A 82 -0.53 6.16 8.87
C ARG A 82 0.21 6.88 9.98
N GLY A 83 0.05 8.21 10.07
CA GLY A 83 0.89 9.16 10.81
C GLY A 83 1.37 8.74 12.21
N HIS A 84 2.36 9.46 12.74
CA HIS A 84 2.76 9.26 14.13
C HIS A 84 1.58 9.58 15.06
N TRP A 85 1.42 8.78 16.11
CA TRP A 85 0.38 8.96 17.13
C TRP A 85 0.49 10.33 17.80
#